data_AF-A0A960XSK7-F1
#
_entry.id   AF-A0A960XSK7-F1
#
_cell.length_a   1.000
_cell.length_b   1.000
_cell.length_c   1.000
_cell.angle_alpha   90.00
_cell.angle_beta   90.00
_cell.angle_gamma   90.00
#
_symmetry.space_group_name_H-M   'P 1'
#
loop_
_entity.id
_entity.type
_entity.pdbx_description
1 polymer ?
#
loop_
_entity_poly.entity_id
_entity_poly.type
_entity_poly.pdbx_seq_one_letter_code
_entity_poly.pdbx_strand_id
1 'polypeptide(L)'
;DGTAYAETRIWSESDRTLPCWIGFNSPSTSDRRAGPVIAGKWSAEDAMVWVNGAEIAPPEWANPGYLPKQMWADEIPYVDEGYAFREPSIVSLKKGWSRVLVKAPRKDGWKWMFTFIPLEPVKVEP
;
A
#
# COMPACT_ATOMS: atom_id res chain seq x y z
N ASP A 1 -8.76 17.65 -6.18
CA ASP A 1 -9.07 16.71 -5.08
C ASP A 1 -10.10 15.68 -5.51
N GLY A 2 -9.95 14.44 -5.06
CA GLY A 2 -10.88 13.35 -5.36
C GLY A 2 -10.57 12.08 -4.56
N THR A 3 -11.45 11.09 -4.60
CA THR A 3 -11.20 9.77 -4.01
C THR A 3 -11.62 8.69 -4.99
N ALA A 4 -10.69 7.79 -5.29
CA ALA A 4 -10.95 6.60 -6.08
C ALA A 4 -11.20 5.44 -5.12
N TYR A 5 -12.18 4.61 -5.47
CA TYR A 5 -12.42 3.33 -4.83
C TYR A 5 -12.16 2.23 -5.84
N ALA A 6 -11.48 1.18 -5.41
CA ALA A 6 -11.28 -0.03 -6.19
C ALA A 6 -11.69 -1.24 -5.36
N GLU A 7 -12.38 -2.17 -6.00
CA GLU A 7 -12.91 -3.37 -5.36
C GLU A 7 -12.57 -4.60 -6.19
N THR A 8 -12.31 -5.71 -5.51
CA THR A 8 -12.14 -7.02 -6.11
C THR A 8 -12.46 -8.11 -5.08
N ARG A 9 -12.56 -9.36 -5.52
CA ARG A 9 -12.74 -10.53 -4.68
C ARG A 9 -11.68 -11.57 -4.98
N ILE A 10 -11.11 -12.16 -3.93
CA ILE A 10 -10.09 -13.20 -4.00
C ILE A 10 -10.68 -14.50 -3.46
N TRP A 11 -10.58 -15.58 -4.23
CA TRP A 11 -11.04 -16.90 -3.80
C TRP A 11 -9.97 -17.65 -3.02
N SER A 12 -10.39 -18.38 -1.99
CA SER A 12 -9.56 -19.33 -1.26
C SER A 12 -10.29 -20.64 -0.98
N GLU A 13 -9.61 -21.77 -1.13
CA GLU A 13 -10.16 -23.10 -0.80
C GLU A 13 -10.29 -23.37 0.71
N SER A 14 -9.61 -22.55 1.53
CA SER A 14 -9.56 -22.65 2.99
C SER A 14 -9.39 -21.28 3.65
N ASP A 15 -9.60 -21.21 4.95
CA ASP A 15 -9.16 -20.05 5.73
C ASP A 15 -7.63 -20.05 5.77
N ARG A 16 -7.00 -19.00 5.25
CA ARG A 16 -5.54 -18.91 5.15
C ARG A 16 -5.06 -17.48 5.14
N THR A 17 -3.81 -17.29 5.49
CA THR A 17 -3.09 -16.05 5.22
C THR A 17 -2.33 -16.14 3.91
N LEU A 18 -2.12 -14.99 3.25
CA LEU A 18 -1.14 -14.88 2.18
C LEU A 18 -0.40 -13.53 2.21
N PRO A 19 0.85 -13.49 1.73
CA PRO A 19 1.58 -12.25 1.56
C PRO A 19 1.05 -11.44 0.37
N CYS A 20 0.74 -10.17 0.62
CA CYS A 20 0.33 -9.22 -0.40
C CYS A 20 1.28 -8.01 -0.44
N TRP A 21 1.72 -7.64 -1.63
CA TRP A 21 2.28 -6.31 -1.84
C TRP A 21 1.16 -5.28 -1.90
N ILE A 22 1.21 -4.33 -0.96
CA ILE A 22 0.26 -3.23 -0.85
C ILE A 22 1.06 -1.93 -0.83
N GLY A 23 0.66 -0.95 -1.61
CA GLY A 23 1.34 0.34 -1.61
C GLY A 23 0.56 1.43 -2.32
N PHE A 24 0.93 2.66 -2.02
CA PHE A 24 0.32 3.87 -2.58
C PHE A 24 1.43 4.79 -3.03
N ASN A 25 1.22 5.49 -4.15
CA ASN A 25 2.12 6.53 -4.64
C ASN A 25 3.61 6.11 -4.63
N SER A 26 3.93 4.94 -5.18
CA SER A 26 5.28 4.36 -5.15
C SER A 26 6.37 5.40 -5.44
N PRO A 27 7.43 5.47 -4.61
CA PRO A 27 8.44 6.50 -4.71
C PRO A 27 9.19 6.44 -6.05
N SER A 28 9.67 7.59 -6.52
CA SER A 28 10.62 7.62 -7.63
C SER A 28 11.99 7.20 -7.10
N THR A 29 12.73 6.41 -7.88
CA THR A 29 14.11 6.05 -7.52
C THR A 29 15.10 7.20 -7.78
N SER A 30 14.67 8.25 -8.49
CA SER A 30 15.48 9.45 -8.74
C SER A 30 15.42 10.48 -7.62
N ASP A 31 14.35 10.49 -6.81
CA ASP A 31 14.09 11.45 -5.73
C ASP A 31 12.80 11.09 -4.94
N ARG A 32 12.62 11.69 -3.76
CA ARG A 32 11.43 11.46 -2.90
C ARG A 32 10.24 12.37 -3.23
N ARG A 33 9.91 12.56 -4.52
CA ARG A 33 8.77 13.40 -4.98
C ARG A 33 7.40 12.93 -4.49
N ALA A 34 7.26 11.66 -4.13
CA ALA A 34 6.03 11.12 -3.54
C ALA A 34 5.75 11.67 -2.13
N GLY A 35 6.69 12.39 -1.53
CA GLY A 35 6.61 12.86 -0.16
C GLY A 35 7.08 11.82 0.85
N PRO A 36 6.98 12.14 2.14
CA PRO A 36 7.41 11.25 3.21
C PRO A 36 6.35 10.17 3.43
N VAL A 37 6.78 8.98 3.86
CA VAL A 37 5.88 8.04 4.52
C VAL A 37 5.53 8.57 5.92
N ILE A 38 4.31 8.34 6.39
CA ILE A 38 3.82 8.83 7.68
C ILE A 38 3.53 7.62 8.57
N ALA A 39 4.05 7.63 9.79
CA ALA A 39 3.80 6.58 10.78
C ALA A 39 2.30 6.30 10.91
N GLY A 40 1.92 5.03 10.80
CA GLY A 40 0.53 4.59 10.90
C GLY A 40 -0.36 4.94 9.71
N LYS A 41 0.18 5.43 8.59
CA LYS A 41 -0.60 5.73 7.37
C LYS A 41 -0.03 5.06 6.12
N TRP A 42 -0.93 4.66 5.22
CA TRP A 42 -0.58 4.17 3.88
C TRP A 42 -0.14 5.27 2.92
N SER A 43 -0.69 6.47 3.07
CA SER A 43 -0.32 7.67 2.32
C SER A 43 -0.59 8.92 3.16
N ALA A 44 -0.05 10.06 2.75
CA ALA A 44 -0.30 11.34 3.40
C ALA A 44 -1.78 11.77 3.33
N GLU A 45 -2.50 11.30 2.31
CA GLU A 45 -3.91 11.57 2.06
C GLU A 45 -4.88 10.57 2.71
N ASP A 46 -4.42 9.76 3.67
CA ASP A 46 -5.25 8.80 4.41
C ASP A 46 -5.88 7.72 3.51
N ALA A 47 -5.04 7.12 2.66
CA ALA A 47 -5.40 5.90 1.93
C ALA A 47 -5.67 4.73 2.89
N MET A 48 -6.59 3.84 2.49
CA MET A 48 -7.04 2.72 3.32
C MET A 48 -7.27 1.47 2.48
N VAL A 49 -7.08 0.31 3.09
CA VAL A 49 -7.33 -1.00 2.49
C VAL A 49 -8.13 -1.84 3.49
N TRP A 50 -9.17 -2.52 3.00
CA TRP A 50 -9.95 -3.46 3.78
C TRP A 50 -10.01 -4.83 3.11
N VAL A 51 -9.96 -5.87 3.92
CA VAL A 51 -10.24 -7.26 3.51
C VAL A 51 -11.35 -7.80 4.39
N ASN A 52 -12.46 -8.23 3.78
CA ASN A 52 -13.67 -8.65 4.48
C ASN A 52 -14.20 -7.62 5.50
N GLY A 53 -13.97 -6.33 5.23
CA GLY A 53 -14.37 -5.22 6.11
C GLY A 53 -13.39 -4.92 7.25
N ALA A 54 -12.38 -5.75 7.47
CA ALA A 54 -11.29 -5.47 8.42
C ALA A 54 -10.21 -4.63 7.73
N GLU A 55 -9.79 -3.53 8.37
CA GLU A 55 -8.74 -2.66 7.85
C GLU A 55 -7.36 -3.35 7.92
N ILE A 56 -6.58 -3.22 6.85
CA ILE A 56 -5.19 -3.64 6.81
C ILE A 56 -4.33 -2.45 7.20
N ALA A 57 -3.61 -2.56 8.31
CA ALA A 57 -2.69 -1.53 8.76
C ALA A 57 -1.48 -1.38 7.80
N PRO A 58 -0.96 -0.15 7.62
CA PRO A 58 0.33 0.07 6.94
C PRO A 58 1.47 -0.59 7.73
N PRO A 59 2.62 -0.83 7.08
CA PRO A 59 3.81 -1.29 7.79
C PRO A 59 4.30 -0.25 8.80
N GLU A 60 5.09 -0.70 9.76
CA GLU A 60 5.89 0.17 10.61
C GLU A 60 7.06 0.72 9.79
N TRP A 61 6.92 1.95 9.28
CA TRP A 61 7.93 2.56 8.44
C TRP A 61 9.25 2.79 9.19
N ALA A 62 10.38 2.48 8.54
CA ALA A 62 11.72 2.72 9.07
C ALA A 62 12.08 4.20 9.12
N ASN A 63 11.63 4.99 8.12
CA ASN A 63 11.96 6.42 7.98
C ASN A 63 10.71 7.33 7.95
N PRO A 64 9.82 7.31 8.97
CA PRO A 64 8.60 8.10 8.98
C PRO A 64 8.92 9.60 9.09
N GLY A 65 8.24 10.42 8.30
CA GLY A 65 8.35 11.88 8.35
C GLY A 65 9.63 12.45 7.71
N TYR A 66 10.48 11.61 7.11
CA TYR A 66 11.69 12.08 6.47
C TYR A 66 11.39 12.88 5.19
N LEU A 67 11.68 14.18 5.23
CA LEU A 67 11.47 15.13 4.13
C LEU A 67 12.83 15.64 3.64
N PRO A 68 13.24 15.37 2.39
CA PRO A 68 14.44 15.96 1.82
C PRO A 68 14.13 17.40 1.41
N LYS A 69 14.18 18.35 2.36
CA LYS A 69 14.13 19.79 2.04
C LYS A 69 15.50 20.39 1.72
N GLN A 70 16.55 19.57 1.66
CA GLN A 70 17.91 20.01 1.33
C GLN A 70 18.47 19.13 0.22
N MET A 71 19.19 19.76 -0.71
CA MET A 71 19.77 19.22 -1.95
C MET A 71 20.75 18.02 -1.76
N TRP A 72 20.93 17.53 -0.53
CA TRP A 72 21.81 16.43 -0.14
C TRP A 72 21.09 15.28 0.58
N ALA A 73 19.76 15.35 0.70
CA ALA A 73 18.94 14.40 1.45
C ALA A 73 18.48 13.18 0.62
N ASP A 74 18.78 13.16 -0.68
CA ASP A 74 18.56 12.01 -1.58
C ASP A 74 19.63 10.92 -1.44
N GLU A 75 20.63 11.11 -0.58
CA GLU A 75 21.65 10.11 -0.27
C GLU A 75 21.23 9.09 0.80
N ILE A 76 20.04 9.26 1.41
CA ILE A 76 19.48 8.25 2.32
C ILE A 76 18.75 7.18 1.51
N PRO A 77 19.21 5.92 1.55
CA PRO A 77 18.56 4.83 0.82
C PRO A 77 17.10 4.69 1.21
N TYR A 78 16.29 4.30 0.24
CA TYR A 78 14.99 3.71 0.54
C TYR A 78 15.19 2.41 1.30
N VAL A 79 14.37 2.18 2.33
CA VAL A 79 14.41 0.98 3.17
C VAL A 79 13.12 0.20 2.98
N ASP A 80 11.98 0.85 3.16
CA ASP A 80 10.68 0.20 3.13
C ASP A 80 9.56 1.06 2.54
N GLU A 81 9.85 2.26 2.04
CA GLU A 81 8.83 3.19 1.55
C GLU A 81 8.12 2.69 0.26
N GLY A 82 8.77 1.81 -0.50
CA GLY A 82 8.22 1.15 -1.67
C GLY A 82 7.86 -0.29 -1.37
N TYR A 83 6.67 -0.71 -1.79
CA TYR A 83 6.16 -2.07 -1.52
C TYR A 83 7.08 -3.19 -2.04
N ALA A 84 7.85 -2.94 -3.10
CA ALA A 84 8.64 -3.96 -3.79
C ALA A 84 9.94 -4.34 -3.07
N PHE A 85 10.39 -3.52 -2.10
CA PHE A 85 11.64 -3.75 -1.36
C PHE A 85 11.43 -3.88 0.15
N ARG A 86 10.18 -4.03 0.61
CA ARG A 86 9.82 -4.35 2.00
C ARG A 86 9.15 -5.71 2.13
N GLU A 87 9.02 -6.19 3.36
CA GLU A 87 8.20 -7.37 3.64
C GLU A 87 6.73 -7.14 3.23
N PRO A 88 6.10 -8.14 2.56
CA PRO A 88 4.69 -8.06 2.19
C PRO A 88 3.77 -7.98 3.41
N SER A 89 2.60 -7.39 3.20
CA SER A 89 1.57 -7.33 4.24
C SER A 89 0.82 -8.66 4.29
N ILE A 90 0.68 -9.26 5.47
CA ILE A 90 -0.04 -10.52 5.63
C ILE A 90 -1.53 -10.25 5.65
N VAL A 91 -2.25 -10.83 4.68
CA VAL A 91 -3.69 -10.70 4.52
C VAL A 91 -4.38 -12.02 4.88
N SER A 92 -5.41 -11.94 5.71
CA SER A 92 -6.25 -13.10 6.04
C SER A 92 -7.40 -13.23 5.06
N LEU A 93 -7.50 -14.38 4.40
CA LEU A 93 -8.65 -14.78 3.59
C LEU A 93 -9.50 -15.80 4.35
N LYS A 94 -10.81 -15.70 4.14
CA LYS A 94 -11.74 -16.76 4.49
C LYS A 94 -11.87 -17.76 3.35
N LYS A 95 -12.26 -18.99 3.67
CA LYS A 95 -12.74 -19.97 2.70
C LYS A 95 -13.86 -19.34 1.85
N GLY A 96 -13.74 -19.52 0.54
CA GLY A 96 -14.60 -18.88 -0.46
C GLY A 96 -14.09 -17.49 -0.87
N TRP A 97 -15.02 -16.58 -1.19
CA TRP A 97 -14.69 -15.23 -1.65
C TRP A 97 -14.39 -14.28 -0.49
N SER A 98 -13.19 -13.70 -0.50
CA SER A 98 -12.81 -12.57 0.34
C SER A 98 -12.87 -11.27 -0.44
N ARG A 99 -13.61 -10.28 0.06
CA ARG A 99 -13.74 -8.96 -0.56
C ARG A 99 -12.55 -8.08 -0.21
N VAL A 100 -11.94 -7.44 -1.19
CA VAL A 100 -10.88 -6.42 -1.02
C VAL A 100 -11.42 -5.08 -1.47
N LEU A 101 -11.29 -4.05 -0.63
CA LEU A 101 -11.66 -2.68 -0.95
C LEU A 101 -10.46 -1.77 -0.71
N VAL A 102 -10.16 -0.90 -1.67
CA VAL A 102 -9.12 0.12 -1.58
C VAL A 102 -9.77 1.49 -1.70
N LYS A 103 -9.43 2.40 -0.80
CA LYS A 103 -9.74 3.83 -0.88
C LYS A 103 -8.43 4.59 -1.12
N ALA A 104 -8.37 5.33 -2.21
CA ALA A 104 -7.20 6.12 -2.60
C ALA A 104 -7.61 7.59 -2.78
N PRO A 105 -7.59 8.40 -1.71
CA PRO A 105 -7.80 9.84 -1.81
C PRO A 105 -6.61 10.53 -2.48
N ARG A 106 -6.87 11.67 -3.12
CA ARG A 106 -5.85 12.54 -3.73
C ARG A 106 -6.20 14.00 -3.49
N LYS A 107 -5.24 14.77 -3.00
CA LYS A 107 -5.29 16.25 -2.97
C LYS A 107 -4.32 16.83 -3.99
N ASP A 108 -3.09 17.13 -3.57
CA ASP A 108 -2.04 17.78 -4.36
C ASP A 108 -0.84 16.85 -4.67
N GLY A 109 -1.14 15.58 -4.99
CA GLY A 109 -0.12 14.56 -5.23
C GLY A 109 0.39 14.54 -6.68
N TRP A 110 1.72 14.43 -6.84
CA TRP A 110 2.39 14.22 -8.14
C TRP A 110 1.90 12.96 -8.87
N LYS A 111 1.67 11.88 -8.10
CA LYS A 111 1.21 10.59 -8.59
C LYS A 111 -0.08 10.20 -7.89
N TRP A 112 -0.93 9.45 -8.57
CA TRP A 112 -2.11 8.83 -7.98
C TRP A 112 -2.15 7.38 -8.42
N MET A 113 -1.64 6.51 -7.57
CA MET A 113 -1.62 5.07 -7.82
C MET A 113 -1.75 4.30 -6.52
N PHE A 114 -2.26 3.09 -6.63
CA PHE A 114 -2.27 2.12 -5.56
C PHE A 114 -1.91 0.74 -6.13
N THR A 115 -1.56 -0.18 -5.25
CA THR A 115 -1.19 -1.55 -5.58
C THR A 115 -1.75 -2.47 -4.52
N PHE A 116 -2.35 -3.57 -4.97
CA PHE A 116 -2.71 -4.72 -4.14
C PHE A 116 -2.43 -5.97 -4.97
N ILE A 117 -1.35 -6.68 -4.66
CA ILE A 117 -0.89 -7.85 -5.43
C ILE A 117 -0.66 -9.02 -4.47
N PRO A 118 -1.50 -10.07 -4.53
CA PRO A 118 -1.21 -11.38 -3.94
C PRO A 118 0.11 -11.93 -4.49
N LEU A 119 1.02 -12.39 -3.63
CA LEU A 119 2.29 -12.99 -4.06
C LEU A 119 2.22 -14.51 -4.26
N GLU A 120 1.02 -15.05 -4.18
CA GLU A 120 0.71 -16.44 -4.47
C GLU A 120 -0.41 -16.52 -5.52
N PRO A 121 -0.46 -17.61 -6.31
CA PRO A 121 -1.56 -17.81 -7.26
C PRO A 121 -2.91 -17.82 -6.55
N VAL A 122 -3.80 -16.93 -6.98
CA VAL A 122 -5.18 -16.84 -6.52
C VAL A 122 -6.12 -16.57 -7.68
N LYS A 123 -7.36 -17.04 -7.57
CA LYS A 123 -8.42 -16.62 -8.48
C LYS A 123 -8.97 -15.28 -8.02
N VAL A 124 -9.03 -14.31 -8.95
CA VAL A 124 -9.49 -12.95 -8.71
C VAL A 124 -10.69 -12.66 -9.61
N GLU A 125 -11.72 -12.02 -9.06
CA GLU A 125 -12.86 -11.49 -9.81
C GLU A 125 -13.09 -10.01 -9.44
N PRO A 126 -13.57 -9.17 -10.37
CA PRO A 126 -14.08 -7.85 -10.03
C PRO A 126 -15.18 -7.90 -8.95
#